data_AF-A0A7S1DNX5-F1
#
_entry.id   AF-A0A7S1DNX5-F1
#
_cell.length_a   1.000
_cell.length_b   1.000
_cell.length_c   1.000
_cell.angle_alpha   90.00
_cell.angle_beta   90.00
_cell.angle_gamma   90.00
#
_symmetry.space_group_name_H-M   'P 1'
#
loop_
_entity.id
_entity.type
_entity.pdbx_description
1 polymer ?
#
loop_
_entity_poly.entity_id
_entity_poly.type
_entity_poly.pdbx_seq_one_letter_code
_entity_poly.pdbx_strand_id
1 'polypeptide(L)'
;AGEAGESCDKACGKQSMRCDPSQTPLINTCQSLRKEFGDALCGKPGALNGGCIHSEQWYGHDLPSYSERLRRCIANGRPSKWPLKCHVKDASNKRLCPCVPQSSAPPAMEDGWLTANYSRIFRVP
;
A
#
# COMPACT_ATOMS: atom_id res chain seq x y z
N ALA A 1 -8.05 3.09 -3.61
CA ALA A 1 -8.24 3.82 -2.34
C ALA A 1 -9.24 3.05 -1.48
N GLY A 2 -9.13 3.12 -0.15
CA GLY A 2 -10.17 2.62 0.77
C GLY A 2 -11.27 3.65 1.00
N GLU A 3 -12.40 3.22 1.55
CA GLU A 3 -13.46 4.12 2.00
C GLU A 3 -13.08 4.88 3.29
N ALA A 4 -13.79 5.95 3.62
CA ALA A 4 -13.63 6.62 4.92
C ALA A 4 -13.97 5.63 6.06
N GLY A 5 -13.15 5.62 7.11
CA GLY A 5 -13.22 4.65 8.21
C GLY A 5 -12.64 3.27 7.89
N GLU A 6 -12.16 3.04 6.67
CA GLU A 6 -11.56 1.77 6.25
C GLU A 6 -10.04 1.74 6.45
N SER A 7 -9.52 0.60 6.87
CA SER A 7 -8.07 0.35 6.93
C SER A 7 -7.55 -0.13 5.56
N CYS A 8 -6.24 0.01 5.33
CA CYS A 8 -5.65 -0.47 4.09
C CYS A 8 -5.67 -2.00 3.96
N ASP A 9 -5.59 -2.74 5.07
CA ASP A 9 -5.78 -4.20 5.04
C ASP A 9 -7.14 -4.58 4.44
N LYS A 10 -8.20 -3.90 4.89
CA LYS A 10 -9.56 -4.17 4.40
C LYS A 10 -9.74 -3.69 2.96
N ALA A 11 -9.20 -2.53 2.61
CA ALA A 11 -9.29 -1.98 1.26
C ALA A 11 -8.57 -2.86 0.22
N CYS A 12 -7.34 -3.32 0.51
CA CYS A 12 -6.60 -4.23 -0.38
C CYS A 12 -7.25 -5.61 -0.45
N GLY A 13 -7.75 -6.14 0.68
CA GLY A 13 -8.39 -7.45 0.75
C GLY A 13 -9.62 -7.59 -0.14
N LYS A 14 -10.37 -6.50 -0.37
CA LYS A 14 -11.50 -6.47 -1.33
C LYS A 14 -11.10 -6.79 -2.77
N GLN A 15 -9.81 -6.64 -3.10
CA GLN A 15 -9.26 -6.89 -4.43
C GLN A 15 -8.33 -8.11 -4.46
N SER A 16 -8.42 -9.00 -3.46
CA SER A 16 -7.52 -10.14 -3.31
C SER A 16 -6.03 -9.74 -3.28
N MET A 17 -5.76 -8.55 -2.73
CA MET A 17 -4.41 -8.01 -2.54
C MET A 17 -4.10 -7.88 -1.05
N ARG A 18 -2.81 -7.77 -0.72
CA ARG A 18 -2.35 -7.45 0.64
C ARG A 18 -1.82 -6.03 0.70
N CYS A 19 -1.98 -5.37 1.85
CA CYS A 19 -1.30 -4.11 2.10
C CYS A 19 0.18 -4.37 2.39
N ASP A 20 1.07 -3.62 1.75
CA ASP A 20 2.51 -3.69 2.01
C ASP A 20 3.08 -2.28 2.30
N PRO A 21 3.35 -1.96 3.57
CA PRO A 21 3.81 -0.62 3.93
C PRO A 21 5.21 -0.30 3.38
N SER A 22 6.00 -1.31 2.98
CA SER A 22 7.31 -1.08 2.32
C SER A 22 7.19 -0.35 0.99
N GLN A 23 6.03 -0.43 0.33
CA GLN A 23 5.75 0.25 -0.93
C GLN A 23 5.26 1.69 -0.73
N THR A 24 5.10 2.15 0.51
CA THR A 24 4.67 3.53 0.83
C THR A 24 5.51 4.61 0.13
N PRO A 25 6.85 4.50 -0.01
CA PRO A 25 7.64 5.47 -0.76
C PRO A 25 7.19 5.67 -2.21
N LEU A 26 6.61 4.63 -2.84
CA LEU A 26 6.07 4.68 -4.20
C LEU A 26 4.74 5.42 -4.29
N ILE A 27 4.10 5.75 -3.17
CA ILE A 27 2.81 6.45 -3.11
C ILE A 27 2.80 7.60 -2.10
N ASN A 28 3.95 8.10 -1.65
CA ASN A 28 4.04 9.13 -0.60
C ASN A 28 4.65 10.46 -1.08
N THR A 29 4.57 10.74 -2.37
CA THR A 29 4.84 12.07 -2.93
C THR A 29 3.67 12.51 -3.78
N CYS A 30 3.45 13.82 -3.90
CA CYS A 30 2.42 14.32 -4.80
C CYS A 30 2.61 13.89 -6.25
N GLN A 31 3.84 13.74 -6.72
CA GLN A 31 4.12 13.20 -8.04
C GLN A 31 3.68 11.74 -8.16
N SER A 32 4.06 10.90 -7.19
CA SER A 32 3.68 9.49 -7.20
C SER A 32 2.19 9.26 -7.03
N LEU A 33 1.52 10.01 -6.15
CA LEU A 33 0.08 9.90 -5.93
C LEU A 33 -0.72 10.24 -7.19
N ARG A 34 -0.29 11.26 -7.94
CA ARG A 34 -0.89 11.58 -9.24
C ARG A 34 -0.65 10.50 -10.27
N LYS A 35 0.55 9.91 -10.30
CA LYS A 35 0.89 8.84 -11.22
C LYS A 35 0.01 7.60 -10.98
N GLU A 36 -0.17 7.20 -9.72
CA GLU A 36 -0.87 5.96 -9.37
C GLU A 36 -2.41 6.12 -9.27
N PHE A 37 -2.91 7.27 -8.79
CA PHE A 37 -4.35 7.51 -8.60
C PHE A 37 -4.98 8.47 -9.61
N GLY A 38 -4.16 9.04 -10.50
CA GLY A 38 -4.60 9.91 -11.58
C GLY A 38 -4.91 11.35 -11.16
N ASP A 39 -4.98 12.23 -12.16
CA ASP A 39 -5.33 13.65 -12.01
C ASP A 39 -6.79 13.83 -11.56
N ALA A 40 -7.67 12.85 -11.76
CA ALA A 40 -9.07 12.91 -11.32
C ALA A 40 -9.20 12.90 -9.79
N LEU A 41 -8.32 12.17 -9.09
CA LEU A 41 -8.33 12.08 -7.63
C LEU A 41 -7.36 13.08 -7.00
N CYS A 42 -6.13 13.16 -7.51
CA CYS A 42 -5.06 13.96 -6.90
C CYS A 42 -4.75 15.28 -7.62
N GLY A 43 -5.49 15.62 -8.69
CA GLY A 43 -5.43 16.89 -9.41
C GLY A 43 -4.09 17.25 -10.04
N LYS A 44 -4.10 18.28 -10.89
CA LYS A 44 -2.88 18.97 -11.35
C LYS A 44 -2.48 20.04 -10.33
N PRO A 45 -1.18 20.35 -10.17
CA PRO A 45 -0.73 21.46 -9.32
C PRO A 45 -1.41 22.77 -9.74
N GLY A 46 -1.98 23.50 -8.78
CA GLY A 46 -2.66 24.78 -9.04
C GLY A 46 -4.11 24.71 -9.50
N ALA A 47 -4.70 23.52 -9.64
CA ALA A 47 -6.12 23.38 -9.93
C ALA A 47 -7.00 23.77 -8.72
N LEU A 48 -8.10 24.48 -8.97
CA LEU A 48 -9.11 24.83 -7.96
C LEU A 48 -9.88 23.61 -7.45
N ASN A 49 -9.94 22.53 -8.25
CA ASN A 49 -10.52 21.23 -7.92
C ASN A 49 -9.47 20.15 -8.21
N GLY A 50 -9.03 19.44 -7.18
CA GLY A 50 -7.91 18.52 -7.27
C GLY A 50 -6.57 19.18 -6.93
N GLY A 51 -5.70 18.43 -6.28
CA GLY A 51 -4.35 18.86 -5.91
C GLY A 51 -3.79 17.93 -4.85
N CYS A 52 -2.52 18.14 -4.50
CA CYS A 52 -1.87 17.37 -3.47
C CYS A 52 -1.18 18.27 -2.46
N ILE A 53 -1.34 17.92 -1.17
CA ILE A 53 -0.69 18.56 -0.04
C ILE A 53 0.47 17.65 0.37
N HIS A 54 1.68 18.20 0.37
CA HIS A 54 2.86 17.56 0.92
C HIS A 54 3.59 18.58 1.79
N SER A 55 3.28 18.57 3.09
CA SER A 55 3.81 19.51 4.08
C SER A 55 4.05 18.77 5.38
N GLU A 56 5.09 19.16 6.12
CA GLU A 56 5.41 18.58 7.43
C GLU A 56 4.33 18.80 8.49
N GLN A 57 3.32 19.64 8.22
CA GLN A 57 2.16 19.82 9.09
C GLN A 57 1.14 18.68 8.96
N TRP A 58 1.17 17.94 7.85
CA TRP A 58 0.27 16.82 7.56
C TRP A 58 1.05 15.51 7.66
N TYR A 59 0.92 14.85 8.81
CA TYR A 59 1.60 13.59 9.11
C TYR A 59 0.68 12.67 9.92
N GLY A 60 0.89 11.37 9.79
CA GLY A 60 0.13 10.35 10.51
C GLY A 60 0.34 8.97 9.92
N HIS A 61 0.10 7.93 10.73
CA HIS A 61 0.18 6.53 10.28
C HIS A 61 -0.94 6.14 9.30
N ASP A 62 -1.95 6.97 9.21
CA ASP A 62 -3.12 6.89 8.36
C ASP A 62 -2.90 7.51 6.96
N LEU A 63 -1.85 8.33 6.79
CA LEU A 63 -1.45 8.92 5.51
C LEU A 63 -0.54 7.98 4.68
N PRO A 64 -0.54 8.08 3.33
CA PRO A 64 -1.28 9.06 2.52
C PRO A 64 -2.80 8.81 2.44
N SER A 65 -3.57 9.88 2.23
CA SER A 65 -5.04 9.81 2.11
C SER A 65 -5.59 10.82 1.10
N TYR A 66 -6.85 10.67 0.72
CA TYR A 66 -7.62 11.62 -0.08
C TYR A 66 -8.74 12.21 0.77
N SER A 67 -8.73 13.52 0.94
CA SER A 67 -9.76 14.25 1.67
C SER A 67 -10.84 14.74 0.71
N GLU A 68 -12.06 14.22 0.84
CA GLU A 68 -13.22 14.71 0.07
C GLU A 68 -13.57 16.15 0.43
N ARG A 69 -13.40 16.53 1.70
CA ARG A 69 -13.63 17.89 2.18
C ARG A 69 -12.71 18.90 1.50
N LEU A 70 -11.43 18.57 1.37
CA LEU A 70 -10.44 19.44 0.72
C LEU A 70 -10.36 19.20 -0.79
N ARG A 71 -10.98 18.12 -1.30
CA ARG A 71 -10.82 17.59 -2.66
C ARG A 71 -9.35 17.47 -3.07
N ARG A 72 -8.52 16.95 -2.16
CA ARG A 72 -7.06 16.88 -2.31
C ARG A 72 -6.49 15.59 -1.76
N CYS A 73 -5.44 15.09 -2.42
CA CYS A 73 -4.59 14.05 -1.85
C CYS A 73 -3.62 14.66 -0.84
N ILE A 74 -3.29 13.91 0.20
CA ILE A 74 -2.44 14.34 1.30
C ILE A 74 -1.33 13.29 1.41
N ALA A 75 -0.12 13.68 1.04
CA ALA A 75 1.07 12.88 1.29
C ALA A 75 1.52 13.08 2.73
N ASN A 76 2.11 12.04 3.33
CA ASN A 76 2.69 12.13 4.66
C ASN A 76 3.98 12.93 4.60
N GLY A 77 4.04 14.08 5.26
CA GLY A 77 5.23 14.92 5.31
C GLY A 77 6.36 14.36 6.17
N ARG A 78 6.11 13.30 6.98
CA ARG A 78 7.10 12.71 7.91
C ARG A 78 7.09 11.18 7.88
N PRO A 79 7.27 10.54 6.70
CA PRO A 79 7.09 9.10 6.54
C PRO A 79 8.07 8.26 7.36
N SER A 80 9.28 8.75 7.65
CA SER A 80 10.26 8.03 8.47
C SER A 80 9.88 7.99 9.96
N LYS A 81 9.21 9.03 10.47
CA LYS A 81 8.77 9.12 11.87
C LYS A 81 7.38 8.52 12.07
N TRP A 82 6.52 8.67 11.06
CA TRP A 82 5.14 8.23 11.06
C TRP A 82 4.88 7.30 9.87
N PRO A 83 5.52 6.12 9.80
CA PRO A 83 5.33 5.22 8.66
C PRO A 83 3.88 4.78 8.55
N LEU A 84 3.39 4.58 7.33
CA LEU A 84 2.04 4.08 7.10
C LEU A 84 1.84 2.75 7.84
N LYS A 85 0.72 2.62 8.54
CA LYS A 85 0.28 1.35 9.14
C LYS A 85 -0.97 0.85 8.43
N CYS A 86 -0.94 -0.40 7.98
CA CYS A 86 -2.03 -0.96 7.19
C CYS A 86 -3.35 -1.11 7.96
N HIS A 87 -3.29 -1.42 9.26
CA HIS A 87 -4.46 -1.64 10.12
C HIS A 87 -5.09 -0.34 10.67
N VAL A 88 -4.37 0.78 10.62
CA VAL A 88 -4.88 2.08 11.08
C VAL A 88 -6.05 2.52 10.18
N LYS A 89 -6.98 3.31 10.72
CA LYS A 89 -8.13 3.84 9.97
C LYS A 89 -8.08 5.35 10.01
N ASP A 90 -8.53 5.98 8.93
CA ASP A 90 -8.83 7.41 8.91
C ASP A 90 -10.35 7.54 8.87
N ALA A 91 -10.96 8.14 9.90
CA ALA A 91 -12.41 8.27 9.98
C ALA A 91 -12.98 9.29 8.97
N SER A 92 -12.16 10.23 8.51
CA SER A 92 -12.60 11.39 7.72
C SER A 92 -12.16 11.34 6.27
N ASN A 93 -11.02 10.71 5.97
CA ASN A 93 -10.46 10.66 4.62
C ASN A 93 -10.36 9.22 4.09
N LYS A 94 -10.29 9.11 2.77
CA LYS A 94 -10.10 7.84 2.05
C LYS A 94 -8.62 7.49 2.02
N ARG A 95 -8.20 6.39 2.66
CA ARG A 95 -6.78 6.01 2.69
C ARG A 95 -6.28 5.60 1.30
N LEU A 96 -5.09 6.07 0.92
CA LEU A 96 -4.41 5.68 -0.31
C LEU A 96 -3.45 4.55 0.03
N CYS A 97 -3.81 3.34 -0.39
CA CYS A 97 -3.22 2.12 0.15
C CYS A 97 -2.22 1.48 -0.81
N PRO A 98 -1.03 1.08 -0.31
CA PRO A 98 -0.05 0.36 -1.10
C PRO A 98 -0.43 -1.13 -1.17
N CYS A 99 -1.34 -1.45 -2.09
CA CYS A 99 -1.78 -2.83 -2.31
C CYS A 99 -0.83 -3.55 -3.26
N VAL A 100 -0.39 -4.75 -2.89
CA VAL A 100 0.41 -5.64 -3.74
C VAL A 100 -0.33 -6.97 -3.91
N PRO A 101 -0.10 -7.70 -5.02
CA PRO A 101 -0.64 -9.03 -5.19
C PRO A 101 -0.30 -9.90 -3.97
N GLN A 102 -1.32 -10.60 -3.47
CA GLN A 102 -1.10 -11.61 -2.45
C GLN A 102 -0.43 -12.79 -3.18
N SER A 103 0.91 -12.84 -3.14
CA SER A 103 1.68 -13.90 -3.77
C SER A 103 1.21 -15.25 -3.21
N SER A 104 0.37 -15.94 -3.97
CA SER A 104 -0.10 -17.30 -3.71
C SER A 104 0.86 -18.36 -4.24
N ALA A 105 1.96 -17.95 -4.88
CA ALA A 105 3.04 -18.86 -5.22
C ALA A 105 3.88 -19.10 -3.95
N PRO A 106 4.00 -20.35 -3.44
CA PRO A 106 5.22 -20.68 -2.71
C PRO A 106 6.42 -20.26 -3.57
N PRO A 107 7.59 -19.92 -2.98
CA PRO A 107 8.77 -19.73 -3.79
C PRO A 107 8.85 -20.95 -4.71
N ALA A 108 8.81 -20.71 -6.03
CA ALA A 108 9.18 -21.76 -6.97
C ALA A 108 10.56 -22.19 -6.48
N MET A 109 10.63 -23.38 -5.89
CA MET A 109 11.91 -24.00 -5.60
C MET A 109 12.55 -24.13 -6.98
N GLU A 110 13.44 -23.18 -7.31
CA GLU A 110 14.34 -23.34 -8.42
C GLU A 110 15.01 -24.69 -8.25
N ASP A 111 14.91 -25.52 -9.29
CA ASP A 111 15.57 -26.80 -9.43
C ASP A 111 17.00 -26.75 -8.88
N GLY A 112 17.24 -27.39 -7.74
CA GLY A 112 18.60 -27.43 -7.21
C GLY A 112 18.69 -27.87 -5.77
N TRP A 113 18.89 -29.17 -5.59
CA TRP A 113 19.51 -29.80 -4.41
C TRP A 113 18.63 -29.89 -3.15
N LEU A 114 18.07 -31.08 -2.94
CA LEU A 114 18.10 -31.83 -1.66
C LEU A 114 17.45 -33.21 -1.85
N THR A 115 18.02 -34.04 -2.75
CA THR A 115 17.89 -35.50 -2.62
C THR A 115 18.95 -36.00 -1.65
N ALA A 116 18.74 -35.72 -0.36
CA ALA A 116 19.52 -36.34 0.70
C ALA A 116 18.59 -36.83 1.81
N ASN A 117 18.52 -38.15 1.92
CA ASN A 117 18.05 -38.92 3.07
C ASN A 117 16.56 -38.84 3.41
N TYR A 118 15.74 -39.55 2.65
CA TYR A 118 14.67 -40.33 3.27
C TYR A 118 14.57 -41.71 2.62
N SER A 119 14.54 -42.73 3.48
CA SER A 119 14.20 -44.13 3.19
C SER A 119 15.31 -45.04 2.65
N ARG A 120 16.31 -45.33 3.52
CA ARG A 120 16.62 -46.75 3.76
C ARG A 120 15.31 -47.39 4.24
N ILE A 121 14.84 -48.45 3.59
CA ILE A 121 14.19 -49.64 4.15
C ILE A 121 13.40 -50.40 3.04
N PHE A 122 13.80 -51.66 2.79
CA PHE A 122 13.24 -52.75 1.94
C PHE A 122 13.33 -52.57 0.41
N ARG A 123 13.77 -53.52 -0.45
CA ARG A 123 13.79 -55.00 -0.39
C ARG A 123 14.68 -55.61 -1.52
N VAL A 124 15.40 -56.67 -1.15
CA VAL A 124 15.95 -57.88 -1.86
C VAL A 124 15.20 -58.24 -3.19
N PRO A 125 15.84 -58.78 -4.27
CA PRO A 125 16.69 -59.99 -4.34
C PRO A 125 18.21 -59.75 -4.45
#